data_AF-A0A842Y169-F1
#
_entry.id   AF-A0A842Y169-F1
#
_cell.length_a   1.000
_cell.length_b   1.000
_cell.length_c   1.000
_cell.angle_alpha   90.00
_cell.angle_beta   90.00
_cell.angle_gamma   90.00
#
_symmetry.space_group_name_H-M   'P 1'
#
loop_
_entity.id
_entity.type
_entity.pdbx_description
1 polymer ?
#
loop_
_entity_poly.entity_id
_entity_poly.type
_entity_poly.pdbx_seq_one_letter_code
_entity_poly.pdbx_strand_id
1 'polypeptide(L)' 'MGRKKKLKKGIDSLDKQNGIHAGKIEEEKRKPHPNKERIAYWEDERGKFIRDIEKKKKQIDRKKGK' A
#
# COMPACT_ATOMS: atom_id res chain seq x y z
N MET A 1 -9.47 -23.62 6.71
CA MET A 1 -9.82 -22.20 6.44
C MET A 1 -8.68 -21.16 6.65
N GLY A 2 -7.39 -21.53 6.76
CA GLY A 2 -6.36 -20.60 7.29
C GLY A 2 -5.64 -19.66 6.32
N ARG A 3 -5.38 -20.06 5.06
CA ARG A 3 -4.42 -19.34 4.18
C ARG A 3 -5.02 -18.17 3.39
N LYS A 4 -6.28 -18.29 2.91
CA LYS A 4 -7.00 -17.18 2.23
C LYS A 4 -7.27 -16.01 3.20
N LYS A 5 -7.67 -16.30 4.45
CA LYS A 5 -7.92 -15.27 5.49
C LYS A 5 -6.65 -14.49 5.85
N LYS A 6 -5.48 -15.16 5.92
CA LYS A 6 -4.17 -14.52 6.12
C LYS A 6 -3.77 -13.62 4.95
N LEU A 7 -4.01 -14.06 3.71
CA LEU A 7 -3.72 -13.24 2.51
C LEU A 7 -4.58 -11.98 2.46
N LYS A 8 -5.89 -12.09 2.76
CA LYS A 8 -6.80 -10.92 2.82
C LYS A 8 -6.37 -9.92 3.89
N LYS A 9 -6.12 -10.38 5.13
CA LYS A 9 -5.56 -9.54 6.20
C LYS A 9 -4.24 -8.86 5.80
N GLY A 10 -3.40 -9.58 5.06
CA GLY A 10 -2.14 -9.05 4.55
C GLY A 10 -2.28 -8.04 3.41
N ILE A 11 -3.42 -7.96 2.74
CA ILE A 11 -3.76 -6.88 1.79
C ILE A 11 -4.31 -5.70 2.57
N ASP A 12 -5.26 -5.93 3.48
CA ASP A 12 -5.87 -4.89 4.31
C ASP A 12 -4.81 -4.11 5.11
N SER A 13 -3.79 -4.80 5.63
CA SER A 13 -2.65 -4.15 6.31
C SER A 13 -1.81 -3.27 5.39
N LEU A 14 -1.55 -3.71 4.16
CA LEU A 14 -0.77 -2.93 3.19
C LEU A 14 -1.59 -1.71 2.73
N ASP A 15 -2.90 -1.87 2.57
CA ASP A 15 -3.82 -0.80 2.19
C ASP A 15 -3.91 0.27 3.30
N LYS A 16 -3.99 -0.16 4.57
CA LYS A 16 -3.92 0.74 5.73
C LYS A 16 -2.59 1.52 5.78
N GLN A 17 -1.47 0.85 5.54
CA GLN A 17 -0.17 1.51 5.45
C GLN A 17 -0.14 2.53 4.30
N ASN A 18 -0.62 2.15 3.11
CA ASN A 18 -0.73 3.05 1.95
C ASN A 18 -1.55 4.31 2.28
N GLY A 19 -2.67 4.16 3.01
CA GLY A 19 -3.46 5.29 3.49
C GLY A 19 -2.69 6.22 4.44
N ILE A 20 -1.90 5.67 5.36
CA ILE A 20 -1.04 6.46 6.27
C ILE A 20 0.02 7.23 5.46
N HIS A 21 0.68 6.59 4.49
CA HIS A 21 1.69 7.26 3.66
C HIS A 21 1.08 8.34 2.75
N ALA A 22 -0.14 8.13 2.23
CA ALA A 22 -0.87 9.15 1.50
C ALA A 22 -1.13 10.39 2.36
N GLY A 23 -1.57 10.20 3.61
CA GLY A 23 -1.77 11.29 4.56
C GLY A 23 -0.47 12.07 4.85
N LYS A 24 0.66 11.37 5.00
CA LYS A 24 1.98 12.01 5.19
C LYS A 24 2.41 12.85 3.98
N ILE A 25 2.10 12.41 2.76
CA ILE A 25 2.37 13.17 1.54
C ILE A 25 1.52 14.45 1.51
N GLU A 26 0.22 14.34 1.79
CA GLU A 26 -0.67 15.50 1.82
C GLU A 26 -0.27 16.50 2.89
N GLU A 27 0.12 16.02 4.07
CA GLU A 27 0.64 16.86 5.15
C GLU A 27 1.91 17.59 4.73
N GLU A 28 2.86 16.90 4.09
CA GLU A 28 4.09 17.51 3.60
C GLU A 28 3.85 18.55 2.50
N LYS A 29 2.89 18.28 1.60
CA LYS A 29 2.49 19.21 0.53
C LYS A 29 1.80 20.47 1.05
N ARG A 30 1.13 20.40 2.21
CA ARG A 30 0.46 21.55 2.85
C ARG A 30 1.39 22.46 3.63
N LYS A 31 2.64 22.04 3.89
CA LYS A 31 3.62 22.89 4.57
C LYS A 31 4.00 24.09 3.71
N PRO A 32 4.33 25.24 4.33
CA PRO A 32 4.78 26.43 3.60
C PRO A 32 6.06 26.18 2.78
N HIS A 33 6.90 25.25 3.24
CA HIS A 33 8.06 24.76 2.49
C HIS A 33 7.99 23.24 2.35
N PRO A 34 7.35 22.72 1.29
CA PRO A 34 7.21 21.28 1.11
C PRO A 34 8.56 20.64 0.76
N ASN A 35 8.93 19.60 1.50
CA ASN A 35 10.14 18.83 1.21
C ASN A 35 9.87 17.82 0.07
N LYS A 36 10.36 18.13 -1.13
CA LYS A 36 10.18 17.31 -2.34
C LYS A 36 10.83 15.93 -2.23
N GLU A 37 11.99 15.80 -1.59
CA GLU A 37 12.66 14.51 -1.40
C GLU A 37 11.84 13.60 -0.48
N ARG A 38 11.29 14.19 0.59
CA ARG A 38 10.43 13.47 1.54
C ARG A 38 9.10 13.04 0.90
N ILE A 39 8.51 13.88 0.06
CA ILE A 39 7.32 13.52 -0.74
C ILE A 39 7.65 12.36 -1.69
N ALA A 40 8.76 12.46 -2.44
CA ALA A 40 9.19 11.42 -3.38
C ALA A 40 9.47 10.08 -2.68
N TYR A 41 10.10 10.11 -1.50
CA TYR A 41 10.31 8.91 -0.68
C TYR A 41 8.98 8.24 -0.31
N TRP A 42 7.99 9.00 0.17
CA TRP A 42 6.69 8.42 0.50
C TRP A 42 5.91 7.95 -0.74
N GLU A 43 6.06 8.62 -1.89
CA GLU A 43 5.47 8.19 -3.15
C GLU A 43 6.09 6.86 -3.65
N ASP A 44 7.41 6.67 -3.52
CA ASP A 44 8.08 5.41 -3.84
C ASP A 44 7.62 4.26 -2.93
N GLU A 45 7.54 4.51 -1.62
CA GLU A 45 7.02 3.52 -0.66
C GLU A 45 5.58 3.11 -0.99
N ARG A 46 4.69 4.06 -1.33
CA ARG A 46 3.33 3.74 -1.82
C ARG A 46 3.36 2.87 -3.07
N GLY A 47 4.27 3.16 -4.01
CA GLY A 47 4.47 2.36 -5.21
C GLY A 47 4.85 0.90 -4.91
N LYS A 48 5.66 0.66 -3.86
CA LYS A 48 5.97 -0.70 -3.37
C LYS A 48 4.74 -1.39 -2.78
N PHE A 49 3.98 -0.70 -1.92
CA PHE A 49 2.77 -1.26 -1.31
C PHE A 49 1.70 -1.64 -2.35
N ILE A 50 1.47 -0.79 -3.36
CA ILE A 50 0.52 -1.06 -4.45
C ILE A 50 0.92 -2.31 -5.22
N ARG A 51 2.22 -2.44 -5.59
CA ARG A 51 2.74 -3.63 -6.26
C ARG A 51 2.53 -4.91 -5.45
N ASP A 52 2.77 -4.86 -4.14
CA ASP A 52 2.59 -6.02 -3.26
C ASP A 52 1.13 -6.38 -3.05
N ILE A 53 0.23 -5.39 -2.93
CA ILE A 53 -1.21 -5.62 -2.91
C ILE A 53 -1.65 -6.32 -4.19
N GLU A 54 -1.21 -5.85 -5.35
CA GLU A 54 -1.57 -6.43 -6.64
C GLU A 54 -1.07 -7.88 -6.78
N LYS A 55 0.17 -8.16 -6.38
CA LYS A 55 0.72 -9.53 -6.33
C LYS A 55 -0.13 -10.44 -5.45
N LYS A 56 -0.50 -9.98 -4.25
CA LYS A 56 -1.35 -10.76 -3.32
C LYS A 56 -2.76 -10.96 -3.87
N LYS A 57 -3.37 -9.95 -4.51
CA LYS A 57 -4.68 -10.08 -5.19
C LYS A 57 -4.62 -11.15 -6.28
N LYS A 58 -3.63 -11.09 -7.17
CA LYS A 58 -3.39 -12.11 -8.21
C LYS A 58 -3.23 -13.53 -7.64
N GLN A 59 -2.57 -13.70 -6.49
CA GLN A 59 -2.46 -15.00 -5.82
C GLN A 59 -3.80 -15.52 -5.27
N ILE A 60 -4.70 -14.64 -4.84
CA ILE A 60 -6.04 -15.02 -4.36
C ILE A 60 -6.91 -15.47 -5.54
N ASP A 61 -6.90 -14.71 -6.65
CA ASP A 61 -7.67 -15.03 -7.85
C ASP A 61 -7.25 -16.36 -8.49
N ARG A 62 -5.94 -16.62 -8.59
CA ARG A 62 -5.42 -17.93 -9.06
C ARG A 62 -5.89 -19.12 -8.20
N LYS A 63 -6.28 -18.88 -6.94
CA LYS A 63 -6.85 -19.90 -6.03
C LYS A 63 -8.37 -19.93 -6.01
N LYS A 64 -9.05 -19.09 -6.79
CA LYS A 64 -10.50 -19.08 -6.93
C LYS A 64 -10.94 -19.89 -8.16
N GLY A 65 -10.11 -19.96 -9.19
CA GLY A 65 -10.34 -20.74 -10.41
C GLY A 65 -9.82 -22.18 -10.40
N LYS A 66 -9.44 -22.72 -9.22
CA LYS A 66 -9.06 -24.12 -8.98
C LYS A 66 -9.90 -24.64 -7.84
#